data_AF-A0A536WFH3-F1
#
_entry.id   AF-A0A536WFH3-F1
#
_cell.length_a   1.000
_cell.length_b   1.000
_cell.length_c   1.000
_cell.angle_alpha   90.00
_cell.angle_beta   90.00
_cell.angle_gamma   90.00
#
_symmetry.space_group_name_H-M   'P 1'
#
loop_
_entity.id
_entity.type
_entity.pdbx_description
1 polymer ?
#
loop_
_entity_poly.entity_id
_entity_poly.type
_entity_poly.pdbx_seq_one_letter_code
_entity_poly.pdbx_strand_id
1 'polypeptide(L)' 'MPDILQLRGPRAVSEFRLAKLVAQLSKVDPGIRAVAAEFRHFIELERELTPPERSILERLLAYGEPPAESHGRLYLVVPR' A
#
# COMPACT_ATOMS: atom_id res chain seq x y z
N MET A 1 -5.71 7.62 24.47
CA MET A 1 -4.63 6.98 23.69
C MET A 1 -4.90 7.36 22.24
N PRO A 2 -3.91 7.82 21.48
CA PRO A 2 -4.12 8.14 20.07
C PRO A 2 -4.51 6.87 19.32
N ASP A 3 -5.46 6.99 18.39
CA ASP A 3 -5.90 5.89 17.53
C ASP A 3 -5.13 5.93 16.21
N ILE A 4 -4.76 4.77 15.65
CA ILE A 4 -4.02 4.69 14.38
C ILE A 4 -4.95 4.14 13.31
N LEU A 5 -5.45 5.06 12.47
CA LEU A 5 -6.23 4.70 11.30
C LEU A 5 -5.29 4.24 10.17
N GLN A 6 -5.58 3.06 9.60
CA GLN A 6 -4.86 2.53 8.45
C GLN A 6 -5.71 2.57 7.18
N LEU A 7 -5.18 3.18 6.12
CA LEU A 7 -5.85 3.27 4.83
C LEU A 7 -4.96 2.71 3.71
N ARG A 8 -5.56 1.96 2.78
CA ARG A 8 -4.90 1.52 1.55
C ARG A 8 -4.72 2.72 0.62
N GLY A 9 -3.52 2.84 0.05
CA GLY A 9 -3.18 3.84 -0.94
C GLY A 9 -3.08 3.25 -2.35
N PRO A 10 -2.58 4.04 -3.31
CA PRO A 10 -2.43 3.61 -4.69
C PRO A 10 -1.26 2.65 -4.89
N ARG A 11 -1.15 2.14 -6.12
CA ARG A 11 0.01 1.37 -6.58
C ARG A 11 1.31 2.14 -6.32
N ALA A 12 2.24 1.51 -5.59
CA ALA A 12 3.47 2.17 -5.14
C ALA A 12 4.59 2.17 -6.19
N VAL A 13 4.52 1.27 -7.17
CA VAL A 13 5.58 1.05 -8.17
C VAL A 13 4.97 0.78 -9.54
N SER A 14 5.64 1.25 -10.59
CA SER A 14 5.21 0.98 -11.96
C SER A 14 5.34 -0.50 -12.34
N GLU A 15 4.58 -0.95 -13.33
CA GLU A 15 4.64 -2.33 -13.84
C GLU A 15 6.04 -2.73 -14.29
N PHE A 16 6.79 -1.82 -14.92
CA PHE A 16 8.18 -2.05 -15.31
C PHE A 16 9.08 -2.39 -14.10
N ARG A 17 8.92 -1.69 -12.98
CA ARG A 17 9.68 -1.98 -11.76
C ARG A 17 9.25 -3.29 -11.12
N LEU A 18 7.96 -3.60 -11.13
CA LEU A 18 7.44 -4.90 -10.64
C LEU A 18 8.00 -6.06 -11.46
N ALA A 19 7.99 -5.97 -12.79
CA ALA A 19 8.56 -6.99 -13.66
C ALA A 19 10.05 -7.23 -13.38
N LYS A 20 10.82 -6.15 -13.18
CA LYS A 20 12.24 -6.25 -12.80
C LYS A 20 12.42 -6.94 -11.45
N LEU A 21 11.58 -6.62 -10.46
CA LEU A 21 11.63 -7.22 -9.13
C LEU A 21 11.29 -8.71 -9.16
N VAL A 22 10.24 -9.10 -9.88
CA VAL A 22 9.88 -10.52 -10.09
C VAL A 22 11.06 -11.25 -10.74
N ALA A 23 11.64 -10.72 -11.81
CA ALA A 23 12.79 -11.33 -12.48
C ALA A 23 14.02 -11.48 -11.57
N GLN A 24 14.20 -10.60 -10.57
CA GLN A 24 15.26 -10.74 -9.56
C GLN A 24 14.91 -11.82 -8.53
N LEU A 25 13.68 -11.81 -8.01
CA LEU A 25 13.21 -12.76 -7.00
C LEU A 25 13.15 -14.19 -7.53
N SER A 26 12.74 -14.39 -8.79
CA SER A 26 12.68 -15.72 -9.41
C SER A 26 14.06 -16.40 -9.53
N LYS A 27 15.17 -15.65 -9.44
CA LYS A 27 16.52 -16.22 -9.38
C LYS A 27 16.85 -16.83 -8.00
N VAL A 28 16.16 -16.37 -6.96
CA VAL A 28 16.30 -16.88 -5.58
C VAL A 28 15.31 -18.00 -5.34
N ASP A 29 14.05 -17.81 -5.75
CA ASP A 29 12.99 -18.80 -5.67
C ASP A 29 12.09 -18.74 -6.94
N PRO A 30 12.18 -19.74 -7.84
CA PRO A 30 11.34 -19.83 -9.03
C PRO A 30 9.83 -19.90 -8.76
N GLY A 31 9.41 -20.20 -7.52
CA GLY A 31 8.02 -20.20 -7.09
C GLY A 31 7.40 -18.80 -7.02
N ILE A 32 8.21 -17.74 -6.99
CA ILE A 32 7.73 -16.35 -6.95
C ILE A 32 7.34 -15.93 -8.38
N ARG A 33 6.03 -15.86 -8.64
CA ARG A 33 5.47 -15.57 -9.97
C ARG A 33 4.97 -14.15 -10.15
N ALA A 34 4.61 -13.48 -9.06
CA ALA A 34 4.05 -12.13 -9.10
C ALA A 34 4.38 -11.38 -7.81
N VAL A 35 4.47 -10.06 -7.93
CA VAL A 35 4.56 -9.12 -6.81
C VAL A 35 3.64 -7.95 -7.10
N ALA A 36 2.90 -7.52 -6.09
CA ALA A 36 2.18 -6.26 -6.09
C ALA A 36 2.68 -5.41 -4.93
N ALA A 37 2.58 -4.10 -5.08
CA ALA A 37 2.95 -3.15 -4.04
C ALA A 37 2.04 -1.93 -4.10
N GLU A 38 1.56 -1.54 -2.93
CA GLU A 38 0.67 -0.42 -2.69
C GLU A 38 1.18 0.40 -1.52
N PHE A 39 0.85 1.68 -1.52
CA PHE A 39 1.09 2.50 -0.34
C PHE A 39 0.11 2.12 0.78
N ARG A 40 0.58 2.29 2.02
CA ARG A 40 -0.23 2.19 3.22
C ARG A 40 -0.07 3.49 4.00
N HIS A 41 -1.19 4.12 4.32
CA HIS A 41 -1.20 5.34 5.11
C HIS A 41 -1.54 5.00 6.55
N PHE A 42 -0.72 5.50 7.47
CA PHE A 42 -0.94 5.42 8.92
C PHE A 42 -1.20 6.83 9.41
N ILE A 43 -2.38 7.07 9.96
CA ILE A 43 -2.80 8.37 10.44
C ILE A 43 -3.01 8.25 11.94
N GLU A 44 -2.19 8.95 12.71
CA GLU A 44 -2.39 9.10 14.14
C GLU A 44 -3.50 10.13 14.39
N LEU A 45 -4.53 9.71 15.12
CA LEU A 45 -5.71 10.50 15.41
C LEU A 45 -5.75 10.87 16.89
N GLU A 46 -5.91 12.16 17.16
CA GLU A 46 -6.18 12.66 18.52
C GLU A 46 -7.61 12.36 18.98
N ARG A 47 -8.54 12.22 18.02
CA ARG A 47 -9.95 11.85 18.22
C ARG A 47 -10.50 11.16 16.98
N GLU A 48 -11.63 10.49 17.12
CA GLU A 48 -12.35 9.95 15.96
C GLU A 48 -12.75 11.06 14.98
N LEU A 49 -12.63 10.73 13.69
CA LEU A 49 -13.07 11.60 12.59
C LEU A 49 -14.57 11.47 12.40
N THR A 50 -15.23 12.61 12.24
CA THR A 50 -16.62 12.64 11.79
C THR A 50 -16.72 12.14 10.34
N PRO A 51 -17.91 11.70 9.87
CA PRO A 51 -18.07 11.23 8.49
C PRO A 51 -17.62 12.25 7.42
N PRO A 52 -17.88 13.56 7.54
CA PRO A 52 -17.36 14.56 6.59
C PRO A 52 -15.83 14.67 6.62
N GLU A 53 -15.20 14.66 7.80
CA GLU A 53 -13.74 14.73 7.93
C GLU A 53 -13.07 13.50 7.32
N ARG A 54 -13.66 12.32 7.53
CA ARG A 54 -13.19 11.08 6.92
C ARG A 54 -13.26 11.13 5.40
N SER A 55 -14.34 11.68 4.83
CA SER A 55 -14.47 11.83 3.37
C SER A 55 -13.41 12.77 2.80
N ILE A 56 -13.07 13.85 3.52
CA ILE A 56 -11.98 14.75 3.12
C ILE A 56 -10.64 14.01 3.14
N LEU A 57 -10.35 13.25 4.22
CA LEU A 57 -9.13 12.46 4.33
C LEU A 57 -9.00 11.45 3.18
N GLU A 58 -10.06 10.72 2.87
CA GLU A 58 -10.07 9.75 1.76
C GLU A 58 -9.80 10.45 0.42
N ARG A 59 -10.33 11.67 0.20
CA ARG A 59 -10.02 12.46 -1.01
C ARG A 59 -8.59 12.96 -1.06
N LEU A 60 -7.98 13.33 0.08
CA LEU A 60 -6.57 13.74 0.13
C LEU A 60 -5.64 12.55 -0.21
N LEU A 61 -6.05 11.34 0.14
CA LEU A 61 -5.29 10.12 -0.12
C LEU A 61 -5.66 9.44 -1.44
N ALA A 62 -6.65 9.96 -2.17
CA ALA A 62 -7.02 9.52 -3.51
C ALA A 62 -6.07 10.14 -4.55
N TYR A 63 -4.88 9.56 -4.67
CA TYR A 63 -3.89 9.92 -5.69
C TYR A 63 -3.40 8.66 -6.43
N GLY A 64 -2.67 8.85 -7.53
CA GLY A 64 -2.02 7.74 -8.25
C GLY A 64 -2.97 6.76 -8.93
N GLU A 65 -2.42 5.62 -9.36
CA GLU A 65 -3.20 4.54 -9.97
C GLU A 65 -3.75 3.58 -8.91
N PRO A 66 -4.96 3.03 -9.11
CA PRO A 66 -5.54 2.08 -8.17
C PRO A 66 -4.62 0.87 -7.98
N PRO A 67 -4.53 0.32 -6.76
CA PRO A 67 -3.76 -0.88 -6.52
C PRO A 67 -4.40 -2.06 -7.24
N ALA A 68 -3.57 -2.94 -7.79
CA ALA A 68 -4.05 -4.22 -8.31
C ALA A 68 -4.48 -5.13 -7.14
N GLU A 69 -5.51 -5.93 -7.36
CA GLU A 69 -5.79 -7.03 -6.43
C GLU A 69 -4.60 -7.98 -6.39
N SER A 70 -4.18 -8.36 -5.19
CA SER A 70 -3.08 -9.27 -5.01
C SER A 70 -3.40 -10.26 -3.90
N HIS A 71 -2.99 -11.49 -4.14
CA HIS A 71 -3.08 -12.59 -3.20
C HIS A 71 -1.67 -13.10 -2.95
N GLY A 72 -1.31 -13.28 -1.69
CA GLY A 72 0.04 -13.71 -1.32
C GLY A 72 0.38 -13.31 0.10
N ARG A 73 1.69 -13.34 0.38
CA ARG A 73 2.22 -12.96 1.68
C ARG A 73 2.47 -11.45 1.75
N LEU A 74 1.89 -10.80 2.74
CA LEU A 74 2.09 -9.37 2.99
C LEU A 74 3.48 -9.13 3.61
N TYR A 75 4.23 -8.21 3.00
CA TYR A 75 5.43 -7.62 3.58
C TYR A 75 5.23 -6.10 3.67
N LEU A 76 5.22 -5.58 4.89
CA LEU A 76 5.08 -4.15 5.15
C LEU A 76 6.45 -3.52 5.39
N VAL A 77 6.79 -2.50 4.62
CA VAL A 77 8.04 -1.73 4.77
C VAL A 77 7.68 -0.34 5.27
N VAL A 78 8.24 0.04 6.42
CA VAL A 78 8.07 1.35 7.06
C VAL A 78 9.43 1.94 7.42
N PRO A 79 9.55 3.27 7.61
CA PRO A 79 10.72 3.88 8.23
C PRO A 79 11.07 3.22 9.57
N ARG A 80 12.35 3.24 9.92
CA ARG A 80 12.85 2.69 11.20
C ARG A 80 12.62 3.67 12.34
#